data_AF-A0A357K646-F1
#
_entry.id   AF-A0A357K646-F1
#
_cell.length_a   1.000
_cell.length_b   1.000
_cell.length_c   1.000
_cell.angle_alpha   90.00
_cell.angle_beta   90.00
_cell.angle_gamma   90.00
#
_symmetry.space_group_name_H-M   'P 1'
#
loop_
_entity.id
_entity.type
_entity.pdbx_description
1 polymer ?
#
loop_
_entity_poly.entity_id
_entity_poly.type
_entity_poly.pdbx_seq_one_letter_code
_entity_poly.pdbx_strand_id
1 'polypeptide(L)' 'TARAERKGEGITLVTPDDMRRFGKIEKLIEKEVPKLQVPEALGDTPRYDPKSSGSRGGGRGGNRGGGGRHG' A
#
# COMPACT_ATOMS: atom_id res chain seq x y z
N THR A 1 -13.40 -10.86 13.98
CA THR A 1 -12.45 -11.61 14.84
C THR A 1 -13.23 -12.45 15.84
N ALA A 2 -12.61 -13.52 16.33
CA ALA A 2 -13.18 -14.41 17.30
C ALA A 2 -13.40 -13.74 18.67
N ARG A 3 -14.66 -13.44 18.97
CA ARG A 3 -15.10 -13.12 20.33
C ARG A 3 -15.10 -14.38 21.18
N ALA A 4 -14.82 -14.23 22.48
CA ALA A 4 -14.80 -15.29 23.49
C ALA A 4 -13.79 -16.41 23.19
N GLU A 5 -12.49 -16.07 23.23
CA GLU A 5 -11.34 -17.01 23.23
C GLU A 5 -11.21 -17.97 22.04
N ARG A 6 -12.07 -17.85 21.01
CA ARG A 6 -11.94 -18.67 19.80
C ARG A 6 -10.79 -18.17 18.93
N LYS A 7 -10.30 -19.04 18.04
CA LYS A 7 -9.42 -18.63 16.95
C LYS A 7 -10.30 -18.04 15.85
N GLY A 8 -9.95 -16.83 15.39
CA GLY A 8 -10.66 -16.17 14.30
C GLY A 8 -9.66 -15.59 13.33
N GLU A 9 -9.80 -15.95 12.07
CA GLU A 9 -8.92 -15.49 10.99
C GLU A 9 -9.56 -14.31 10.26
N GLY A 10 -8.71 -13.41 9.76
CA GLY A 10 -9.11 -12.27 8.96
C GLY A 10 -8.36 -12.28 7.65
N ILE A 11 -9.09 -12.27 6.54
CA ILE A 11 -8.51 -12.19 5.19
C ILE A 11 -8.71 -10.76 4.69
N THR A 12 -7.62 -10.11 4.26
CA THR A 12 -7.67 -8.77 3.66
C THR A 12 -7.36 -8.86 2.18
N LEU A 13 -8.28 -8.40 1.34
CA LEU A 13 -8.05 -8.24 -0.09
C LEU A 13 -7.47 -6.85 -0.35
N VAL A 14 -6.32 -6.79 -1.03
CA VAL A 14 -5.59 -5.55 -1.26
C VAL A 14 -5.52 -5.28 -2.76
N THR A 15 -6.01 -4.11 -3.18
CA THR A 15 -5.86 -3.63 -4.56
C THR A 15 -4.51 -2.90 -4.73
N PRO A 16 -4.00 -2.70 -5.95
CA PRO A 16 -2.77 -1.92 -6.20
C PRO A 16 -2.75 -0.54 -5.52
N ASP A 17 -3.89 0.17 -5.52
CA ASP A 17 -4.02 1.48 -4.89
C ASP A 17 -3.95 1.41 -3.35
N ASP A 18 -4.34 0.28 -2.77
CA ASP A 18 -4.38 0.07 -1.33
C ASP A 18 -3.09 -0.51 -0.76
N MET A 19 -2.16 -0.98 -1.59
CA MET A 19 -0.86 -1.53 -1.14
C MET A 19 -0.11 -0.57 -0.23
N ARG A 20 -0.13 0.74 -0.55
CA ARG A 20 0.51 1.77 0.28
C ARG A 20 -0.16 1.92 1.65
N ARG A 21 -1.49 1.78 1.72
CA ARG A 21 -2.23 1.85 3.00
C ARG A 21 -1.96 0.61 3.82
N PHE A 22 -1.98 -0.56 3.20
CA PHE A 22 -1.69 -1.83 3.87
C PHE A 22 -0.27 -1.85 4.43
N GLY A 23 0.73 -1.37 3.67
CA GLY A 23 2.09 -1.24 4.18
C GLY A 23 2.25 -0.27 5.37
N LYS A 24 1.34 0.69 5.57
CA LYS A 24 1.29 1.48 6.82
C LYS A 24 0.69 0.70 7.98
N ILE A 25 -0.29 -0.16 7.71
CA ILE A 25 -0.89 -1.04 8.71
C ILE A 25 0.16 -2.04 9.19
N GLU A 26 0.92 -2.67 8.28
CA GLU A 26 2.03 -3.58 8.62
C GLU A 26 3.06 -2.90 9.54
N LYS A 27 3.40 -1.64 9.25
CA LYS A 27 4.27 -0.83 10.12
C LYS A 27 3.65 -0.52 11.48
N LEU A 28 2.34 -0.23 11.53
CA LEU A 28 1.64 0.11 12.77
C LEU A 28 1.52 -1.10 13.71
N ILE A 29 1.30 -2.29 13.15
CA ILE A 29 1.21 -3.54 13.93
C ILE A 29 2.59 -4.18 14.16
N GLU A 30 3.65 -3.58 13.61
CA GLU A 30 5.05 -4.05 13.65
C GLU A 30 5.22 -5.52 13.26
N LYS A 31 4.34 -6.03 12.39
CA LYS A 31 4.31 -7.43 11.95
C LYS A 31 4.06 -7.50 10.45
N GLU A 32 4.79 -8.40 9.81
CA GLU A 32 4.53 -8.76 8.43
C GLU A 32 3.36 -9.74 8.34
N VAL A 33 2.39 -9.42 7.49
CA VAL A 33 1.23 -10.30 7.25
C VAL A 33 1.62 -11.32 6.17
N PRO A 34 1.38 -12.63 6.36
CA PRO A 34 1.69 -13.63 5.36
C PRO A 34 0.90 -13.38 4.08
N LYS A 35 1.62 -13.26 2.96
CA LYS A 35 1.05 -13.03 1.63
C LYS A 35 0.74 -14.39 1.01
N LEU A 36 -0.54 -14.77 1.07
CA LEU A 36 -1.00 -16.00 0.45
C LEU A 36 -0.94 -15.88 -1.08
N GLN A 37 -0.50 -16.95 -1.74
CA GLN A 37 -0.59 -17.02 -3.19
C GLN A 37 -2.05 -17.08 -3.59
N VAL A 38 -2.39 -16.28 -4.58
CA VAL A 38 -3.75 -16.19 -5.11
C VAL A 38 -4.00 -17.45 -5.94
N PRO A 39 -5.15 -18.12 -5.81
CA PRO A 39 -5.48 -19.29 -6.60
C PRO A 39 -5.31 -19.06 -8.11
N GLU A 40 -4.72 -20.01 -8.83
CA GLU A 40 -4.44 -19.91 -10.27
C GLU A 40 -5.70 -19.59 -11.11
N ALA A 41 -6.88 -20.01 -10.64
CA ALA A 41 -8.17 -19.73 -11.26
C ALA A 41 -8.51 -18.23 -11.35
N LEU A 42 -7.88 -17.38 -10.54
CA LEU A 42 -8.08 -15.92 -10.56
C LEU A 42 -7.17 -15.19 -11.55
N GLY A 43 -6.22 -15.90 -12.18
CA GLY A 43 -5.30 -15.34 -13.17
C GLY A 43 -4.18 -14.49 -12.57
N ASP A 44 -3.53 -13.70 -13.43
CA ASP A 44 -2.38 -12.87 -13.06
C ASP A 44 -2.77 -11.81 -12.03
N THR A 45 -1.99 -11.73 -10.96
CA THR A 45 -2.21 -10.76 -9.87
C THR A 45 -1.07 -9.77 -9.75
N PRO A 46 -1.37 -8.51 -9.40
CA PRO A 46 -0.35 -7.49 -9.27
C PRO A 46 0.61 -7.85 -8.14
N ARG A 47 1.92 -7.79 -8.40
CA ARG A 47 2.94 -8.00 -7.39
C ARG A 47 2.75 -6.99 -6.26
N TYR A 48 2.64 -7.49 -5.03
CA TYR A 48 2.51 -6.64 -3.85
C TYR A 48 3.76 -5.77 -3.65
N ASP A 49 3.62 -4.47 -3.87
CA ASP A 49 4.65 -3.46 -3.60
C ASP A 49 4.06 -2.24 -2.87
N PRO A 50 4.17 -2.16 -1.53
CA PRO A 50 3.66 -1.05 -0.74
C PRO A 50 4.48 0.24 -0.88
N LYS A 51 5.67 0.16 -1.50
CA LYS A 51 6.54 1.30 -1.82
C LYS A 51 6.31 1.80 -3.24
N SER A 52 5.69 1.01 -4.11
CA SER A 52 5.29 1.48 -5.43
C SER A 52 4.36 2.67 -5.26
N SER A 53 4.74 3.80 -5.83
CA SER A 53 3.82 4.90 -6.03
C SER A 53 2.84 4.42 -7.10
N GLY A 54 1.78 3.73 -6.69
CA GLY A 54 0.64 3.43 -7.56
C GLY A 54 0.28 4.70 -8.34
N SER A 55 0.10 4.55 -9.65
CA SER A 55 0.07 5.57 -10.72
C SER A 55 -0.72 6.85 -10.39
N ARG A 56 -0.23 7.64 -9.44
CA ARG A 56 -0.65 9.00 -9.14
C ARG A 56 0.55 9.85 -9.50
N GLY A 57 0.46 10.34 -10.73
CA GLY A 57 1.46 11.09 -11.46
C GLY A 57 2.20 12.10 -10.59
N GLY A 58 3.48 12.22 -10.91
CA GLY A 58 4.43 13.11 -10.29
C GLY A 58 3.89 14.53 -10.17
N GLY A 59 3.80 15.00 -8.93
CA GLY A 59 3.71 16.40 -8.57
C GLY A 59 4.94 16.83 -7.79
N ARG A 60 6.15 16.40 -8.18
CA ARG A 60 7.38 17.10 -7.78
C ARG A 60 7.51 18.36 -8.63
N GLY A 61 6.60 19.31 -8.41
CA GLY A 61 6.76 20.69 -8.85
C GLY A 61 7.78 21.34 -7.93
N GLY A 62 9.04 21.29 -8.32
CA GLY A 62 10.11 21.98 -7.64
C GLY A 62 9.98 23.49 -7.81
N ASN A 63 9.55 24.19 -6.77
CA ASN A 63 9.79 25.64 -6.64
C ASN A 63 10.98 25.87 -5.70
N ARG A 64 12.14 25.37 -6.12
CA ARG A 64 13.44 25.88 -5.64
C ARG A 64 14.12 26.58 -6.81
N GLY A 65 14.09 27.90 -6.79
CA GLY A 65 15.08 28.74 -7.46
C GLY A 65 14.54 29.64 -8.57
N GLY A 66 14.70 30.95 -8.37
CA GLY A 66 15.07 31.85 -9.46
C GLY A 66 14.20 33.10 -9.63
N GLY A 67 14.78 34.26 -9.32
CA GLY A 67 14.44 35.50 -10.03
C GLY A 67 14.07 36.68 -9.15
N GLY A 68 15.06 37.44 -8.70
CA GLY A 68 14.83 38.85 -8.40
C GLY A 68 14.61 39.65 -9.69
N ARG A 69 13.76 40.69 -9.63
CA ARG A 69 13.93 42.05 -10.20
C ARG A 69 12.57 42.75 -10.40
N HIS A 70 12.56 44.01 -9.94
CA HIS A 70 11.77 45.16 -10.40
C HIS A 70 10.28 45.28 -10.06
N GLY A 71 9.97 46.46 -9.49
CA GLY A 71 8.66 46.98 -9.12
C GLY A 71 8.85 48.07 -8.08
#